data_AF-A0AAN0JC37-F1
#
_entry.id   AF-A0AAN0JC37-F1
#
_cell.length_a   1.000
_cell.length_b   1.000
_cell.length_c   1.000
_cell.angle_alpha   90.00
_cell.angle_beta   90.00
_cell.angle_gamma   90.00
#
_symmetry.space_group_name_H-M   'P 1'
#
loop_
_entity.id
_entity.type
_entity.pdbx_description
1 polymer ?
#
loop_
_entity_poly.entity_id
_entity_poly.type
_entity_poly.pdbx_seq_one_letter_code
_entity_poly.pdbx_strand_id
1 'polypeptide(L)'
;MGSWFDHVIPWLKHKDAENILFLKYEDMKRDLPGAVRSISQFMGYDLDQATIESIAEQSSFENMKANPLANPQHFEPMKDLFKENRGQFLRKGTTGEWKSHFSEEQLARFNAEYAKRMAGTGLEYE
;
A
#
# COMPACT_ATOMS: atom_id res chain seq x y z
N MET A 1 -6.37 16.63 -8.64
CA MET A 1 -6.25 15.51 -7.68
C MET A 1 -7.30 15.70 -6.58
N GLY A 2 -7.86 14.63 -6.04
CA GLY A 2 -8.85 14.67 -4.95
C GLY A 2 -8.23 14.57 -3.55
N SER A 3 -9.06 14.72 -2.52
CA SER A 3 -8.68 14.54 -1.11
C SER A 3 -8.50 13.06 -0.76
N TRP A 4 -7.44 12.74 -0.02
CA TRP A 4 -7.21 11.37 0.49
C TRP A 4 -8.35 10.91 1.40
N PHE A 5 -8.85 11.78 2.28
CA PHE A 5 -9.96 11.47 3.18
C PHE A 5 -11.24 11.13 2.42
N ASP A 6 -11.55 11.91 1.38
CA ASP A 6 -12.76 11.70 0.56
C ASP A 6 -12.65 10.42 -0.28
N HIS A 7 -11.42 9.93 -0.52
CA HIS A 7 -11.19 8.65 -1.17
C HIS A 7 -11.32 7.48 -0.17
N VAL A 8 -10.65 7.53 0.98
CA VAL A 8 -10.53 6.38 1.89
C VAL A 8 -11.76 6.17 2.77
N ILE A 9 -12.38 7.22 3.29
CA ILE A 9 -13.49 7.11 4.24
C ILE A 9 -14.70 6.35 3.65
N PRO A 10 -15.14 6.59 2.39
CA PRO A 10 -16.21 5.81 1.79
C PRO A 10 -15.89 4.31 1.73
N TRP A 11 -14.68 3.91 1.29
CA TRP A 11 -14.28 2.49 1.26
C TRP A 11 -14.26 1.87 2.64
N LEU A 12 -13.77 2.60 3.64
CA LEU A 12 -13.75 2.13 5.02
C LEU A 12 -15.16 1.84 5.56
N LYS A 13 -16.16 2.65 5.21
CA LYS A 13 -17.56 2.40 5.60
C LYS A 13 -18.12 1.09 5.03
N HIS A 14 -17.52 0.58 3.96
CA HIS A 14 -17.90 -0.68 3.33
C HIS A 14 -16.88 -1.80 3.57
N LYS A 15 -15.97 -1.65 4.56
CA LYS A 15 -14.94 -2.65 4.86
C LYS A 15 -15.49 -4.04 5.22
N ASP A 16 -16.74 -4.10 5.69
CA ASP A 16 -17.42 -5.33 6.10
C ASP A 16 -18.36 -5.87 5.00
N ALA A 17 -18.36 -5.27 3.80
CA ALA A 17 -19.13 -5.78 2.66
C ALA A 17 -18.48 -7.06 2.09
N GLU A 18 -19.30 -8.06 1.75
CA GLU A 18 -18.82 -9.37 1.28
C GLU A 18 -17.95 -9.30 0.01
N ASN A 19 -18.10 -8.24 -0.80
CA ASN A 19 -17.37 -8.03 -2.05
C ASN A 19 -16.28 -6.97 -1.94
N ILE A 20 -15.84 -6.59 -0.73
CA ILE A 20 -14.76 -5.65 -0.50
C ILE A 20 -13.77 -6.24 0.52
N LEU A 21 -12.51 -6.40 0.10
CA LEU A 21 -11.41 -6.71 1.00
C LEU A 21 -10.63 -5.43 1.30
N PHE A 22 -10.69 -4.95 2.54
CA PHE A 22 -9.91 -3.79 2.98
C PHE A 22 -8.56 -4.24 3.56
N LEU A 23 -7.45 -3.82 2.92
CA LEU A 23 -6.08 -4.12 3.37
C LEU A 23 -5.31 -2.82 3.62
N LYS A 24 -4.46 -2.82 4.65
CA LYS A 24 -3.52 -1.73 4.92
C LYS A 24 -2.13 -2.10 4.41
N TYR A 25 -1.42 -1.13 3.86
CA TYR A 25 -0.06 -1.34 3.35
C TYR A 25 0.90 -1.76 4.47
N GLU A 26 0.75 -1.18 5.66
CA GLU A 26 1.53 -1.47 6.86
C GLU A 26 1.36 -2.94 7.29
N ASP A 27 0.14 -3.47 7.22
CA ASP A 27 -0.15 -4.88 7.54
C ASP A 27 0.50 -5.81 6.53
N MET A 28 0.43 -5.51 5.23
CA MET A 28 1.10 -6.28 4.18
C MET A 28 2.62 -6.25 4.33
N LYS A 29 3.18 -5.13 4.79
CA LYS A 29 4.62 -5.02 5.08
C LYS A 29 5.04 -5.82 6.30
N ARG A 30 4.14 -5.96 7.30
CA ARG A 30 4.37 -6.73 8.53
C ARG A 30 4.23 -8.23 8.32
N ASP A 31 3.23 -8.66 7.56
CA ASP A 31 2.97 -10.07 7.23
C ASP A 31 2.45 -10.21 5.79
N LEU A 32 3.38 -10.29 4.84
CA LEU A 32 3.03 -10.45 3.43
C LEU A 32 2.35 -11.80 3.14
N PRO A 33 2.82 -12.96 3.65
CA PRO A 33 2.09 -14.22 3.52
C PRO A 33 0.65 -14.17 4.06
N GLY A 34 0.42 -13.51 5.20
CA GLY A 34 -0.93 -13.32 5.74
C GLY A 34 -1.84 -12.50 4.83
N ALA A 35 -1.29 -11.45 4.20
CA ALA A 35 -2.03 -10.68 3.20
C ALA A 35 -2.36 -11.52 1.96
N VAL A 36 -1.42 -12.32 1.44
CA VAL A 36 -1.66 -13.24 0.31
C VAL A 36 -2.77 -14.22 0.65
N ARG A 37 -2.75 -14.82 1.84
CA ARG A 37 -3.80 -15.73 2.32
C ARG A 37 -5.18 -15.06 2.38
N SER A 38 -5.22 -13.82 2.88
CA SER A 38 -6.47 -13.05 2.97
C SER A 38 -7.04 -12.77 1.57
N ILE A 39 -6.19 -12.42 0.61
CA ILE A 39 -6.57 -12.19 -0.78
C ILE A 39 -7.08 -13.48 -1.43
N SER A 40 -6.36 -14.60 -1.26
CA SER A 40 -6.75 -15.87 -1.90
C SER A 40 -8.11 -16.35 -1.38
N GLN A 41 -8.33 -16.29 -0.07
CA GLN A 41 -9.60 -16.68 0.55
C GLN A 41 -10.74 -15.77 0.10
N PHE A 42 -10.52 -14.46 0.03
CA PHE A 42 -11.51 -13.50 -0.48
C PHE A 42 -11.88 -13.77 -1.95
N MET A 43 -10.93 -14.22 -2.76
CA MET A 43 -11.17 -14.64 -4.15
C MET A 43 -11.77 -16.05 -4.28
N GLY A 44 -11.98 -16.77 -3.17
CA GLY A 44 -12.53 -18.12 -3.16
C GLY A 44 -11.53 -19.23 -3.47
N TYR A 45 -10.23 -18.98 -3.30
CA TYR A 45 -9.16 -19.97 -3.49
C TYR A 45 -8.60 -20.44 -2.14
N ASP A 46 -8.46 -21.76 -2.01
CA ASP A 46 -7.73 -22.41 -0.94
C ASP A 46 -6.34 -22.81 -1.44
N LEU A 47 -5.32 -22.06 -1.02
CA LEU A 47 -3.94 -22.25 -1.44
C LEU A 47 -3.14 -22.92 -0.33
N ASP A 48 -2.26 -23.86 -0.69
CA ASP A 48 -1.34 -24.42 0.28
C ASP A 48 -0.28 -23.40 0.72
N GLN A 49 0.36 -23.68 1.86
CA GLN A 49 1.34 -22.79 2.47
C GLN A 49 2.55 -22.53 1.55
N ALA A 50 2.99 -23.53 0.78
CA ALA A 50 4.12 -23.38 -0.14
C ALA A 50 3.81 -22.41 -1.28
N THR A 51 2.58 -22.46 -1.81
CA THR A 51 2.11 -21.55 -2.85
C THR A 51 1.97 -20.13 -2.30
N ILE A 52 1.44 -19.96 -1.09
CA ILE A 52 1.35 -18.66 -0.41
C ILE A 52 2.74 -18.04 -0.24
N GLU A 53 3.71 -18.83 0.25
CA GLU A 53 5.10 -18.39 0.43
C GLU A 53 5.75 -17.99 -0.89
N SER A 54 5.56 -18.79 -1.94
CA SER A 54 6.10 -18.48 -3.27
C SER A 54 5.53 -17.18 -3.85
N ILE A 55 4.22 -16.94 -3.69
CA ILE A 55 3.59 -15.68 -4.13
C ILE A 55 4.13 -14.51 -3.31
N ALA A 56 4.25 -14.66 -1.98
CA ALA A 56 4.79 -13.62 -1.12
C ALA A 56 6.25 -13.28 -1.46
N GLU A 57 7.08 -14.27 -1.75
CA GLU A 57 8.46 -14.07 -2.19
C GLU A 57 8.51 -13.29 -3.51
N GLN A 58 7.76 -13.73 -4.53
CA GLN A 58 7.71 -13.04 -5.83
C GLN A 58 7.14 -11.62 -5.73
N SER A 59 6.23 -11.40 -4.78
CA SER A 59 5.62 -10.10 -4.48
C SER A 59 6.44 -9.24 -3.52
N SER A 60 7.63 -9.70 -3.10
CA SER A 60 8.52 -8.90 -2.27
C SER A 60 9.02 -7.67 -3.02
N PHE A 61 9.37 -6.62 -2.27
CA PHE A 61 9.81 -5.35 -2.87
C PHE A 61 11.01 -5.53 -3.81
N GLU A 62 12.01 -6.31 -3.40
CA GLU A 62 13.22 -6.54 -4.21
C GLU A 62 12.88 -7.29 -5.50
N ASN A 63 12.06 -8.35 -5.43
CA ASN A 63 11.66 -9.12 -6.60
C ASN A 63 10.78 -8.29 -7.55
N MET A 64 9.82 -7.52 -7.02
CA MET A 64 9.01 -6.61 -7.85
C MET A 64 9.86 -5.50 -8.48
N LYS A 65 10.85 -4.96 -7.76
CA LYS A 65 11.74 -3.91 -8.26
C LYS A 65 12.60 -4.40 -9.42
N ALA A 66 13.07 -5.64 -9.36
CA ALA A 66 13.84 -6.28 -10.42
C ALA A 66 12.98 -6.77 -11.59
N ASN A 67 11.68 -7.04 -11.38
CA ASN A 67 10.79 -7.58 -12.40
C ASN A 67 10.29 -6.48 -13.38
N PRO A 68 10.60 -6.57 -14.69
CA PRO A 68 10.18 -5.56 -15.67
C PRO A 68 8.66 -5.44 -15.86
N LEU A 69 7.91 -6.49 -15.55
CA LEU A 69 6.45 -6.50 -15.64
C LEU A 69 5.78 -5.83 -14.43
N ALA A 70 6.48 -5.78 -13.29
CA ALA A 70 5.98 -5.16 -12.06
C ALA A 70 6.53 -3.75 -11.83
N ASN A 71 7.64 -3.39 -12.50
CA ASN A 71 8.27 -2.08 -12.43
C ASN A 71 8.22 -1.37 -13.80
N PRO A 72 7.21 -0.49 -14.02
CA PRO A 72 7.01 0.23 -15.29
C PRO A 72 8.21 1.07 -15.74
N GLN A 73 9.13 1.39 -14.83
CA GLN A 73 10.39 2.05 -15.19
C GLN A 73 11.28 1.21 -16.13
N HIS A 74 11.11 -0.11 -16.13
CA HIS A 74 11.77 -1.03 -17.04
C HIS A 74 10.94 -1.37 -18.29
N PHE A 75 9.69 -0.92 -18.34
CA PHE A 75 8.81 -1.12 -19.49
C PHE A 75 9.08 -0.05 -20.56
N GLU A 76 9.53 -0.47 -21.74
CA GLU A 76 10.05 0.46 -22.78
C GLU A 76 9.10 1.63 -23.10
N PRO A 77 7.77 1.44 -23.24
CA PRO A 77 6.84 2.55 -23.49
C PRO A 77 6.74 3.59 -22.36
N MET A 78 7.09 3.22 -21.12
CA MET A 78 6.96 4.08 -19.94
C MET A 78 8.32 4.58 -19.43
N LYS A 79 9.42 4.05 -19.96
CA LYS A 79 10.80 4.35 -19.55
C LYS A 79 11.14 5.83 -19.63
N ASP A 80 10.62 6.53 -20.64
CA ASP A 80 10.83 7.96 -20.84
C ASP A 80 10.27 8.84 -19.71
N LEU A 81 9.20 8.38 -19.05
CA LEU A 81 8.61 9.09 -17.90
C LEU A 81 9.54 9.13 -16.69
N PHE A 82 10.50 8.21 -16.63
CA PHE A 82 11.44 8.04 -15.51
C PHE A 82 12.90 8.36 -15.89
N LYS A 83 13.15 8.90 -17.09
CA LYS A 83 14.47 9.44 -17.48
C LYS A 83 14.80 10.70 -16.66
N GLU A 84 16.07 11.13 -16.71
CA GLU A 84 16.52 12.44 -16.17
C GLU A 84 16.29 12.65 -14.66
N ASN A 85 16.45 11.61 -13.83
CA ASN A 85 16.24 11.68 -12.37
C ASN A 85 14.83 12.11 -11.93
N ARG A 86 13.80 11.89 -12.75
CA ARG A 86 12.39 12.13 -12.38
C ARG A 86 11.84 11.22 -11.27
N GLY A 87 12.69 10.34 -10.73
CA GLY A 87 12.37 9.43 -9.64
C GLY A 87 12.31 7.97 -10.10
N GLN A 88 11.97 7.10 -9.14
CA GLN A 88 11.75 5.67 -9.35
C GLN A 88 10.29 5.35 -9.05
N PHE A 89 9.68 4.45 -9.82
CA PHE A 89 8.33 3.97 -9.53
C PHE A 89 8.33 3.16 -8.21
N LEU A 90 9.17 2.13 -8.13
CA LEU A 90 9.44 1.40 -6.89
C LEU A 90 10.64 2.01 -6.15
N ARG A 91 10.37 2.99 -5.28
CA ARG A 91 11.40 3.81 -4.63
C ARG A 91 12.08 3.12 -3.43
N LYS A 92 11.37 2.95 -2.32
CA LYS A 92 11.94 2.39 -1.06
C LYS A 92 11.20 1.20 -0.47
N GLY A 93 9.88 1.10 -0.64
CA GLY A 93 9.12 -0.06 -0.12
C GLY A 93 9.10 -0.16 1.41
N THR A 94 9.25 0.97 2.13
CA THR A 94 9.29 1.03 3.60
C THR A 94 8.14 1.87 4.16
N THR A 95 7.84 1.71 5.44
CA THR A 95 6.89 2.54 6.21
C THR A 95 7.65 3.57 7.04
N GLY A 96 6.96 4.59 7.55
CA GLY A 96 7.52 5.56 8.52
C GLY A 96 8.46 6.62 7.95
N GLU A 97 8.70 6.65 6.63
CA GLU A 97 9.62 7.62 6.02
C GLU A 97 9.12 9.07 6.14
N TRP A 98 7.82 9.28 6.31
CA TRP A 98 7.26 10.60 6.58
C TRP A 98 7.96 11.31 7.76
N LYS A 99 8.49 10.56 8.73
CA LYS A 99 9.22 11.09 9.89
C LYS A 99 10.47 11.91 9.50
N SER A 100 11.10 11.62 8.36
CA SER A 100 12.24 12.38 7.86
C SER A 100 11.86 13.54 6.93
N HIS A 101 10.57 13.70 6.61
CA HIS A 101 10.11 14.71 5.65
C HIS A 101 9.27 15.82 6.28
N PHE A 102 8.55 15.52 7.35
CA PHE A 102 7.75 16.51 8.05
C PHE A 102 8.59 17.33 9.02
N SER A 103 8.44 18.65 8.98
CA SER A 103 8.80 19.48 10.14
C SER A 103 7.80 19.27 11.28
N GLU A 104 8.17 19.63 12.51
CA GLU A 104 7.27 19.55 13.66
C GLU A 104 5.98 20.34 13.44
N GLU A 105 6.07 21.54 12.84
CA GLU A 105 4.90 22.37 12.52
C GLU A 105 3.98 21.69 11.49
N GLN A 106 4.55 21.13 10.41
CA GLN A 106 3.78 20.44 9.39
C GLN A 106 3.08 19.20 9.96
N LEU A 107 3.79 18.45 10.80
CA LEU A 107 3.25 17.26 11.44
C LEU A 107 2.09 17.61 12.38
N ALA A 108 2.25 18.66 13.20
CA ALA A 108 1.19 19.13 14.09
C ALA A 108 -0.06 19.54 13.31
N ARG A 109 0.09 20.29 12.21
CA ARG A 109 -1.03 20.69 11.35
C ARG A 109 -1.70 19.48 10.68
N PHE A 110 -0.91 18.52 10.19
CA PHE A 110 -1.44 17.29 9.59
C PHE A 110 -2.22 16.46 10.62
N ASN A 111 -1.65 16.24 11.81
CA ASN A 111 -2.29 15.46 12.88
C ASN A 111 -3.61 16.09 13.35
N ALA A 112 -3.68 17.42 13.45
CA ALA A 112 -4.90 18.12 13.82
C ALA A 112 -6.02 17.91 12.77
N GLU A 113 -5.70 18.03 11.48
CA GLU A 113 -6.68 17.80 10.41
C GLU A 113 -7.06 16.32 10.31
N TYR A 114 -6.08 15.42 10.43
CA TYR A 114 -6.31 13.97 10.43
C TYR A 114 -7.27 13.56 11.54
N ALA A 115 -7.01 13.98 12.79
CA ALA A 115 -7.86 13.68 13.94
C ALA A 115 -9.29 14.19 13.73
N LYS A 116 -9.45 15.41 13.19
CA LYS A 116 -10.75 15.99 12.88
C LYS A 116 -11.51 15.20 11.81
N ARG A 117 -10.84 14.80 10.73
CA ARG A 117 -11.47 14.15 9.56
C ARG A 117 -11.73 12.66 9.78
N MET A 118 -10.91 11.99 10.59
CA MET A 118 -11.00 10.56 10.84
C MET A 118 -11.77 10.21 12.13
N ALA A 119 -12.18 11.22 12.91
CA ALA A 119 -13.00 11.02 14.10
C ALA A 119 -14.26 10.18 13.78
N GLY A 120 -14.48 9.14 14.59
CA GLY A 120 -15.65 8.26 14.47
C GLY A 120 -15.61 7.28 13.30
N THR A 121 -14.52 7.21 12.54
CA THR A 121 -14.38 6.24 11.43
C THR A 121 -13.95 4.84 11.92
N GLY A 122 -13.41 4.74 13.13
CA GLY A 122 -12.89 3.49 13.70
C GLY A 122 -11.59 2.99 13.04
N LEU A 123 -10.99 3.77 12.14
CA LEU A 123 -9.72 3.45 11.52
C LEU A 123 -8.56 4.06 12.31
N GLU A 124 -7.70 3.18 12.82
CA GLU A 124 -6.45 3.53 13.48
C GLU A 124 -5.28 3.11 12.57
N TYR A 125 -4.37 4.04 12.30
CA TYR A 125 -3.08 3.76 11.66
C TYR A 125 -1.97 3.77 12.71
N GLU A 126 -0.99 2.88 12.54
CA GLU A 126 0.24 2.80 13.33
C GLU A 126 1.36 3.67 12.72
#